data_AF-A0A813HY98-F1
#
_entry.id   AF-A0A813HY98-F1
#
_cell.length_a   1.000
_cell.length_b   1.000
_cell.length_c   1.000
_cell.angle_alpha   90.00
_cell.angle_beta   90.00
_cell.angle_gamma   90.00
#
_symmetry.space_group_name_H-M   'P 1'
#
loop_
_entity.id
_entity.type
_entity.pdbx_description
1 polymer ?
#
loop_
_entity_poly.entity_id
_entity_poly.type
_entity_poly.pdbx_seq_one_letter_code
_entity_poly.pdbx_strand_id
1 'polypeptide(L)'
;MPVLKLRVASPGNNGICLDFDAELSWTVRDIKARVQQITGTPASQQRLLVPESSSMFQHHAFALDDFECLSSSVPPGVTSVQLCLALRSAEQADWLHRVKLEPMALEYASESVRADREVLREAVKKCGSALRFASPALAADRVLVLEAVAQNGGALMYATAALRDDRGFVLEAIKLGPGALLVAPEALRSDRSFVVDAVCVNPSALATVP
;
A
#
# COMPACT_ATOMS: atom_id res chain seq x y z
N MET A 1 13.00 32.12 -6.81
CA MET A 1 11.91 31.13 -6.66
C MET A 1 12.07 30.48 -5.30
N PRO A 2 11.00 30.16 -4.57
CA PRO A 2 11.14 29.46 -3.29
C PRO A 2 11.76 28.08 -3.55
N VAL A 3 12.92 27.86 -2.94
CA VAL A 3 13.67 26.60 -3.05
C VAL A 3 13.46 25.84 -1.76
N LEU A 4 13.01 24.59 -1.87
CA LEU A 4 12.88 23.68 -0.75
C LEU A 4 14.18 22.90 -0.60
N LYS A 5 14.76 22.88 0.60
CA LYS A 5 15.93 22.02 0.87
C LYS A 5 15.46 20.59 1.07
N LEU A 6 15.79 19.71 0.12
CA LEU A 6 15.44 18.30 0.19
C LEU A 6 16.65 17.49 0.68
N ARG A 7 16.44 16.73 1.75
CA ARG A 7 17.39 15.73 2.25
C ARG A 7 16.86 14.33 1.95
N VAL A 8 17.59 13.54 1.18
CA VAL A 8 17.28 12.12 0.92
C VAL A 8 18.32 11.26 1.59
N ALA A 9 17.92 10.46 2.58
CA ALA A 9 18.82 9.61 3.35
C ALA A 9 18.43 8.13 3.27
N SER A 10 19.38 7.21 3.13
CA SER A 10 19.13 5.77 3.19
C SER A 10 19.63 5.18 4.52
N PRO A 11 18.79 5.02 5.55
CA PRO A 11 19.22 4.64 6.90
C PRO A 11 19.76 3.21 7.07
N GLY A 12 20.00 2.44 6.00
CA GLY A 12 20.57 1.09 6.09
C GLY A 12 21.51 0.70 4.95
N ASN A 13 21.72 1.57 3.95
CA ASN A 13 22.48 1.23 2.75
C ASN A 13 23.60 2.26 2.51
N ASN A 14 24.81 1.93 2.94
CA ASN A 14 26.05 2.66 2.65
C ASN A 14 26.10 4.17 3.01
N GLY A 15 25.19 4.69 3.85
CA GLY A 15 25.25 6.08 4.30
C GLY A 15 24.93 7.10 3.21
N ILE A 16 24.12 6.74 2.20
CA ILE A 16 23.64 7.70 1.19
C ILE A 16 22.89 8.82 1.92
N CYS A 17 23.43 10.04 1.86
CA CYS A 17 22.80 11.27 2.30
C CYS A 17 22.99 12.32 1.21
N LEU A 18 21.90 12.67 0.55
CA LEU A 18 21.88 13.63 -0.54
C LEU A 18 21.13 14.87 -0.07
N ASP A 19 21.78 16.02 -0.14
CA ASP A 19 21.17 17.32 0.11
C ASP A 19 21.15 18.09 -1.22
N PHE A 20 19.97 18.50 -1.66
CA PHE A 20 19.83 19.34 -2.85
C PHE A 20 18.61 20.25 -2.78
N ASP A 21 18.70 21.32 -3.54
CA ASP A 21 17.66 22.32 -3.72
C ASP A 21 16.62 21.79 -4.72
N ALA A 22 15.36 21.71 -4.28
CA ALA A 22 14.23 21.26 -5.09
C ALA A 22 13.24 22.41 -5.32
N GLU A 23 12.67 22.48 -6.52
CA GLU A 23 11.58 23.40 -6.80
C GLU A 23 10.26 22.81 -6.26
N LEU A 24 9.34 23.66 -5.79
CA LEU A 24 8.02 23.20 -5.32
C LEU A 24 7.18 22.56 -6.44
N SER A 25 7.53 22.81 -7.70
CA SER A 25 6.95 22.18 -8.89
C SER A 25 7.41 20.73 -9.09
N TRP A 26 8.49 20.29 -8.44
CA TRP A 26 9.01 18.94 -8.61
C TRP A 26 8.00 17.91 -8.11
N THR A 27 7.89 16.86 -8.91
CA THR A 27 7.20 15.63 -8.58
C THR A 27 8.15 14.63 -7.92
N VAL A 28 7.59 13.58 -7.32
CA VAL A 28 8.36 12.44 -6.82
C VAL A 28 9.21 11.81 -7.93
N ARG A 29 8.74 11.82 -9.18
CA ARG A 29 9.51 11.37 -10.35
C ARG A 29 10.77 12.21 -10.58
N ASP A 30 10.69 13.53 -10.41
CA ASP A 30 11.84 14.42 -10.57
C ASP A 30 12.88 14.17 -9.47
N ILE A 31 12.43 13.95 -8.23
CA ILE A 31 13.29 13.57 -7.12
C ILE A 31 14.00 12.25 -7.42
N LYS A 32 13.26 11.22 -7.89
CA LYS A 32 13.85 9.92 -8.25
C LYS A 32 14.85 10.02 -9.39
N ALA A 33 14.56 10.84 -10.41
CA ALA A 33 15.48 11.11 -11.51
C ALA A 33 16.76 11.79 -11.01
N ARG A 34 16.65 12.74 -10.08
CA ARG A 34 17.78 13.41 -9.47
C ARG A 34 18.64 12.46 -8.63
N VAL A 35 18.01 11.63 -7.80
CA VAL A 35 18.70 10.59 -7.02
C VAL A 35 19.40 9.59 -7.95
N GLN A 36 18.76 9.19 -9.06
CA GLN A 36 19.36 8.31 -10.06
C GLN A 36 20.58 8.94 -10.73
N GLN A 37 20.50 10.22 -11.08
CA GLN A 37 21.63 10.94 -11.68
C GLN A 37 22.86 10.98 -10.76
N ILE A 38 22.65 11.11 -9.45
CA ILE A 38 23.73 11.21 -8.47
C ILE A 38 24.28 9.83 -8.07
N THR A 39 23.39 8.86 -7.83
CA THR A 39 23.76 7.56 -7.25
C THR A 39 23.92 6.45 -8.28
N GLY A 40 23.45 6.65 -9.50
CA GLY A 40 23.30 5.60 -10.52
C GLY A 40 22.17 4.61 -10.25
N THR A 41 21.45 4.72 -9.13
CA THR A 41 20.39 3.77 -8.77
C THR A 41 19.14 4.01 -9.63
N PRO A 42 18.64 3.02 -10.39
CA PRO A 42 17.45 3.20 -11.23
C PRO A 42 16.25 3.69 -10.44
N ALA A 43 15.47 4.63 -10.99
CA ALA A 43 14.27 5.17 -10.34
C ALA A 43 13.25 4.09 -9.96
N SER A 44 13.16 3.02 -10.76
CA SER A 44 12.33 1.85 -10.48
C SER A 44 12.76 1.07 -9.23
N GLN A 45 14.01 1.24 -8.78
CA GLN A 45 14.54 0.61 -7.58
C GLN A 45 14.44 1.51 -6.33
N GLN A 46 14.02 2.77 -6.47
CA GLN A 46 14.00 3.76 -5.38
C GLN A 46 12.63 3.84 -4.71
N ARG A 47 12.55 3.61 -3.40
CA ARG A 47 11.38 3.92 -2.56
C ARG A 47 11.66 5.16 -1.74
N LEU A 48 10.90 6.21 -1.99
CA LEU A 48 10.96 7.43 -1.21
C LEU A 48 9.83 7.41 -0.18
N LEU A 49 10.21 7.45 1.09
CA LEU A 49 9.31 7.38 2.24
C LEU A 49 9.42 8.67 3.06
N VAL A 50 8.31 9.11 3.65
CA VAL A 50 8.32 10.22 4.62
C VAL A 50 8.47 9.63 6.03
N PRO A 51 9.42 10.11 6.87
CA PRO A 51 9.60 9.61 8.23
C PRO A 51 8.40 9.93 9.13
N GLU A 52 8.02 8.99 10.02
CA GLU A 52 6.84 9.11 10.91
C GLU A 52 6.89 10.26 11.91
N SER A 53 8.09 10.76 12.28
CA SER A 53 8.25 11.93 13.14
C SER A 53 7.94 13.26 12.44
N SER A 54 7.85 13.24 11.11
CA SER A 54 7.40 14.37 10.31
C SER A 54 5.88 14.30 10.26
N SER A 55 5.20 14.87 11.26
CA SER A 55 3.74 14.89 11.40
C SER A 55 3.02 15.73 10.32
N MET A 56 3.35 15.50 9.06
CA MET A 56 2.79 16.18 7.88
C MET A 56 1.77 15.29 7.17
N PHE A 57 1.91 13.96 7.28
CA PHE A 57 0.96 12.98 6.76
C PHE A 57 0.54 12.08 7.92
N GLN A 58 -0.66 12.30 8.44
CA GLN A 58 -1.24 11.33 9.38
C GLN A 58 -1.53 10.05 8.58
N HIS A 59 -0.97 8.93 9.05
CA HIS A 59 -1.12 7.54 8.60
C HIS A 59 0.12 6.92 7.91
N HIS A 60 1.03 6.36 8.73
CA HIS A 60 2.07 5.35 8.41
C HIS A 60 3.06 5.73 7.28
N ALA A 61 4.29 5.22 7.31
CA ALA A 61 5.29 5.49 6.26
C ALA A 61 4.78 5.05 4.86
N PHE A 62 4.19 5.97 4.10
CA PHE A 62 3.69 5.72 2.75
C PHE A 62 4.79 6.01 1.72
N ALA A 63 4.91 5.12 0.74
CA ALA A 63 5.64 5.43 -0.48
C ALA A 63 4.89 6.52 -1.23
N LEU A 64 5.58 7.61 -1.54
CA LEU A 64 5.00 8.72 -2.29
C LEU A 64 4.69 8.28 -3.73
N ASP A 65 3.52 8.68 -4.24
CA ASP A 65 3.11 8.40 -5.62
C ASP A 65 3.97 9.22 -6.60
N ASP A 66 4.35 8.65 -7.75
CA ASP A 66 5.26 9.27 -8.71
C ASP A 66 4.78 10.63 -9.23
N PHE A 67 3.46 10.87 -9.24
CA PHE A 67 2.84 12.09 -9.75
C PHE A 67 2.55 13.16 -8.70
N GLU A 68 2.84 12.89 -7.44
CA GLU A 68 2.55 13.83 -6.36
C GLU A 68 3.57 14.99 -6.38
N CYS A 69 3.08 16.23 -6.48
CA CYS A 69 3.91 17.42 -6.43
C CYS A 69 4.29 17.73 -4.98
N LEU A 70 5.49 18.28 -4.77
CA LEU A 70 5.89 18.78 -3.46
C LEU A 70 4.98 19.93 -2.99
N SER A 71 4.49 20.77 -3.91
CA SER A 71 3.59 21.88 -3.59
C SER A 71 2.25 21.49 -2.98
N SER A 72 1.68 20.33 -3.32
CA SER A 72 0.42 19.84 -2.73
C SER A 72 0.64 19.19 -1.37
N SER A 73 1.88 18.78 -1.09
CA SER A 73 2.23 17.87 0.00
C SER A 73 2.95 18.59 1.13
N VAL A 74 3.54 19.76 0.85
CA VAL A 74 4.33 20.55 1.80
C VAL A 74 3.53 21.80 2.23
N PRO A 75 3.18 21.94 3.52
CA PRO A 75 2.52 23.13 4.07
C PRO A 75 3.31 24.42 3.80
N PRO A 76 2.61 25.56 3.68
CA PRO A 76 3.27 26.85 3.53
C PRO A 76 4.16 27.15 4.75
N GLY A 77 5.39 27.60 4.48
CA GLY A 77 6.38 27.96 5.50
C GLY A 77 7.42 26.87 5.80
N VAL A 78 7.27 25.67 5.27
CA VAL A 78 8.29 24.62 5.37
C VAL A 78 9.40 24.88 4.36
N THR A 79 10.63 24.94 4.84
CA THR A 79 11.82 25.24 4.02
C THR A 79 12.75 24.05 3.84
N SER A 80 12.50 22.95 4.56
CA SER A 80 13.27 21.70 4.43
C SER A 80 12.40 20.46 4.63
N VAL A 81 12.58 19.44 3.80
CA VAL A 81 11.91 18.14 3.91
C VAL A 81 12.96 17.04 3.88
N GLN A 82 12.81 16.05 4.77
CA GLN A 82 13.64 14.86 4.78
C GLN A 82 12.84 13.64 4.30
N LEU A 83 13.41 12.91 3.34
CA LEU A 83 12.90 11.67 2.80
C LEU A 83 13.85 10.52 3.10
N CYS A 84 13.29 9.34 3.33
CA CYS A 84 14.04 8.10 3.45
C CYS A 84 14.05 7.37 2.10
N LEU A 85 15.24 7.02 1.62
CA LEU A 85 15.44 6.18 0.44
C LEU A 85 15.62 4.73 0.88
N ALA A 86 14.65 3.88 0.58
CA ALA A 86 14.78 2.43 0.66
C ALA A 86 14.99 1.85 -0.74
N LEU A 87 15.95 0.93 -0.90
CA LEU A 87 16.20 0.28 -2.18
C LEU A 87 15.42 -1.03 -2.26
N ARG A 88 14.79 -1.27 -3.40
CA ARG A 88 14.17 -2.56 -3.75
C ARG A 88 15.07 -3.31 -4.74
N SER A 89 14.95 -4.63 -4.80
CA SER A 89 15.74 -5.43 -5.75
C SER A 89 15.33 -5.16 -7.20
N ALA A 90 16.21 -5.50 -8.15
CA ALA A 90 15.88 -5.44 -9.57
C ALA A 90 14.64 -6.30 -9.88
N GLU A 91 14.55 -7.49 -9.28
CA GLU A 91 13.41 -8.38 -9.41
C GLU A 91 12.11 -7.70 -8.94
N GLN A 92 12.09 -7.08 -7.75
CA GLN A 92 10.92 -6.35 -7.25
C GLN A 92 10.52 -5.18 -8.16
N ALA A 93 11.50 -4.48 -8.73
CA ALA A 93 11.26 -3.39 -9.68
C ALA A 93 10.59 -3.88 -10.97
N ASP A 94 11.07 -5.00 -11.54
CA ASP A 94 10.50 -5.59 -12.76
C ASP A 94 9.07 -6.09 -12.53
N TRP A 95 8.81 -6.67 -11.35
CA TRP A 95 7.49 -7.15 -10.99
C TRP A 95 6.43 -6.05 -10.92
N LEU A 96 6.80 -4.80 -10.59
CA LEU A 96 5.84 -3.69 -10.56
C LEU A 96 5.30 -3.33 -11.94
N HIS A 97 6.07 -3.56 -13.00
CA HIS A 97 5.54 -3.43 -14.35
C HIS A 97 4.64 -4.62 -14.68
N ARG A 98 5.07 -5.83 -14.32
CA ARG A 98 4.35 -7.07 -14.64
C ARG A 98 2.98 -7.15 -13.99
N VAL A 99 2.87 -6.87 -12.69
CA VAL A 99 1.58 -6.97 -11.97
C VAL A 99 0.53 -5.97 -12.43
N LYS A 100 0.94 -4.87 -13.08
CA LYS A 100 0.00 -3.90 -13.67
C LYS A 100 -0.73 -4.46 -14.89
N LEU A 101 -0.10 -5.39 -15.61
CA LEU A 101 -0.66 -6.06 -16.77
C LEU A 101 -1.33 -7.38 -16.36
N GLU A 102 -0.65 -8.17 -15.53
CA GLU A 102 -1.05 -9.52 -15.14
C GLU A 102 -0.90 -9.73 -13.62
N PRO A 103 -1.87 -9.29 -12.80
CA PRO A 103 -1.80 -9.42 -11.34
C PRO A 103 -1.66 -10.86 -10.85
N MET A 104 -2.25 -11.83 -11.57
CA MET A 104 -2.19 -13.25 -11.23
C MET A 104 -0.85 -13.91 -11.52
N ALA A 105 0.04 -13.25 -12.28
CA ALA A 105 1.39 -13.75 -12.51
C ALA A 105 2.19 -13.87 -11.20
N LEU A 106 1.75 -13.21 -10.10
CA LEU A 106 2.32 -13.36 -8.76
C LEU A 106 2.44 -14.82 -8.28
N GLU A 107 1.66 -15.76 -8.84
CA GLU A 107 1.81 -17.19 -8.58
C GLU A 107 3.24 -17.71 -8.86
N TYR A 108 3.91 -17.14 -9.87
CA TYR A 108 5.25 -17.50 -10.31
C TYR A 108 6.34 -16.61 -9.70
N ALA A 109 5.97 -15.65 -8.85
CA ALA A 109 6.91 -14.74 -8.22
C ALA A 109 7.63 -15.41 -7.05
N SER A 110 8.89 -15.01 -6.83
CA SER A 110 9.65 -15.43 -5.66
C SER A 110 8.97 -14.97 -4.37
N GLU A 111 9.32 -15.60 -3.24
CA GLU A 111 8.77 -15.23 -1.93
C GLU A 111 9.10 -13.78 -1.56
N SER A 112 10.27 -13.27 -1.94
CA SER A 112 10.69 -11.89 -1.67
C SER A 112 9.82 -10.86 -2.40
N VAL A 113 9.30 -11.20 -3.59
CA VAL A 113 8.36 -10.39 -4.35
C VAL A 113 6.95 -10.50 -3.78
N ARG A 114 6.51 -11.71 -3.40
CA ARG A 114 5.21 -11.93 -2.73
C ARG A 114 5.14 -11.34 -1.32
N ALA A 115 6.30 -11.09 -0.70
CA ALA A 115 6.47 -10.36 0.55
C ALA A 115 6.66 -8.84 0.33
N ASP A 116 6.69 -8.37 -0.92
CA ASP A 116 6.82 -6.96 -1.21
C ASP A 116 5.47 -6.26 -1.22
N ARG A 117 5.26 -5.36 -0.26
CA ARG A 117 4.00 -4.64 -0.09
C ARG A 117 3.62 -3.81 -1.30
N GLU A 118 4.58 -3.14 -1.94
CA GLU A 118 4.30 -2.24 -3.06
C GLU A 118 3.89 -3.04 -4.30
N VAL A 119 4.58 -4.15 -4.58
CA VAL A 119 4.21 -5.08 -5.66
C VAL A 119 2.81 -5.62 -5.42
N LEU A 120 2.53 -6.13 -4.22
CA LEU A 120 1.25 -6.74 -3.90
C LEU A 120 0.11 -5.72 -3.95
N ARG A 121 0.34 -4.49 -3.46
CA ARG A 121 -0.64 -3.41 -3.53
C ARG A 121 -1.02 -3.04 -4.96
N GLU A 122 -0.03 -2.93 -5.86
CA GLU A 122 -0.30 -2.65 -7.27
C GLU A 122 -1.09 -3.79 -7.94
N ALA A 123 -0.80 -5.05 -7.58
CA ALA A 123 -1.58 -6.19 -8.04
C ALA A 123 -3.02 -6.15 -7.51
N VAL A 124 -3.20 -5.87 -6.22
CA VAL A 124 -4.50 -5.80 -5.54
C VAL A 124 -5.40 -4.70 -6.11
N LYS A 125 -4.85 -3.51 -6.43
CA LYS A 125 -5.57 -2.43 -7.10
C LYS A 125 -6.21 -2.87 -8.43
N LYS A 126 -5.61 -3.85 -9.11
CA LYS A 126 -6.14 -4.41 -10.38
C LYS A 126 -7.02 -5.63 -10.15
N CYS A 127 -6.69 -6.48 -9.18
CA CYS A 127 -7.42 -7.69 -8.86
C CYS A 127 -7.33 -7.98 -7.36
N GLY A 128 -8.43 -7.79 -6.62
CA GLY A 128 -8.46 -8.05 -5.17
C GLY A 128 -8.07 -9.48 -4.80
N SER A 129 -8.33 -10.45 -5.68
CA SER A 129 -7.93 -11.85 -5.49
C SER A 129 -6.41 -12.07 -5.50
N ALA A 130 -5.60 -11.09 -5.92
CA ALA A 130 -4.14 -11.17 -5.88
C ALA A 130 -3.60 -11.36 -4.46
N LEU A 131 -4.39 -10.97 -3.44
CA LEU A 131 -4.11 -11.21 -2.02
C LEU A 131 -3.83 -12.69 -1.71
N ARG A 132 -4.34 -13.64 -2.50
CA ARG A 132 -4.06 -15.08 -2.33
C ARG A 132 -2.57 -15.45 -2.42
N PHE A 133 -1.78 -14.61 -3.08
CA PHE A 133 -0.33 -14.83 -3.25
C PHE A 133 0.50 -14.05 -2.23
N ALA A 134 -0.13 -13.31 -1.32
CA ALA A 134 0.56 -12.54 -0.31
C ALA A 134 1.37 -13.44 0.63
N SER A 135 2.52 -12.94 1.08
CA SER A 135 3.16 -13.52 2.27
C SER A 135 2.21 -13.46 3.48
N PRO A 136 2.36 -14.36 4.47
CA PRO A 136 1.52 -14.35 5.67
C PRO A 136 1.50 -12.99 6.41
N ALA A 137 2.64 -12.29 6.43
CA ALA A 137 2.75 -10.97 7.04
C ALA A 137 1.87 -9.93 6.31
N LEU A 138 1.83 -9.95 4.98
CA LEU A 138 1.00 -9.05 4.18
C LEU A 138 -0.48 -9.47 4.17
N ALA A 139 -0.78 -10.76 4.27
CA ALA A 139 -2.15 -11.25 4.46
C ALA A 139 -2.73 -10.91 5.85
N ALA A 140 -1.88 -10.51 6.79
CA ALA A 140 -2.27 -9.98 8.11
C ALA A 140 -2.31 -8.43 8.13
N ASP A 141 -1.94 -7.76 7.04
CA ASP A 141 -1.97 -6.31 6.95
C ASP A 141 -3.41 -5.82 6.74
N ARG A 142 -3.99 -5.23 7.79
CA ARG A 142 -5.37 -4.74 7.77
C ARG A 142 -5.64 -3.80 6.60
N VAL A 143 -4.73 -2.87 6.31
CA VAL A 143 -4.93 -1.86 5.26
C VAL A 143 -4.93 -2.53 3.90
N LEU A 144 -3.94 -3.38 3.63
CA LEU A 144 -3.84 -4.06 2.34
C LEU A 144 -5.01 -5.03 2.09
N VAL A 145 -5.45 -5.73 3.13
CA VAL A 145 -6.60 -6.63 3.03
C VAL A 145 -7.89 -5.84 2.77
N LEU A 146 -8.10 -4.69 3.43
CA LEU A 146 -9.25 -3.83 3.16
C LEU A 146 -9.22 -3.24 1.74
N GLU A 147 -8.04 -2.85 1.23
CA GLU A 147 -7.87 -2.44 -0.18
C GLU A 147 -8.28 -3.58 -1.13
N ALA A 148 -7.92 -4.83 -0.81
CA ALA A 148 -8.32 -6.00 -1.61
C ALA A 148 -9.82 -6.29 -1.55
N VAL A 149 -10.43 -6.16 -0.37
CA VAL A 149 -11.88 -6.35 -0.18
C VAL A 149 -12.67 -5.29 -0.93
N ALA A 150 -12.23 -4.03 -0.90
CA ALA A 150 -12.86 -2.95 -1.65
C ALA A 150 -12.87 -3.26 -3.16
N GLN A 151 -11.82 -3.90 -3.68
CA GLN A 151 -11.74 -4.32 -5.08
C GLN A 151 -12.57 -5.59 -5.37
N ASN A 152 -12.58 -6.55 -4.44
CA ASN A 152 -13.39 -7.78 -4.52
C ASN A 152 -13.73 -8.25 -3.10
N GLY A 153 -15.00 -8.17 -2.71
CA GLY A 153 -15.43 -8.55 -1.36
C GLY A 153 -15.01 -9.97 -0.94
N GLY A 154 -14.91 -10.90 -1.90
CA GLY A 154 -14.45 -12.27 -1.64
C GLY A 154 -12.97 -12.38 -1.27
N ALA A 155 -12.15 -11.34 -1.47
CA ALA A 155 -10.74 -11.35 -1.15
C ALA A 155 -10.46 -11.55 0.35
N LEU A 156 -11.43 -11.24 1.22
CA LEU A 156 -11.35 -11.49 2.67
C LEU A 156 -10.99 -12.96 2.98
N MET A 157 -11.38 -13.92 2.13
CA MET A 157 -11.07 -15.34 2.34
C MET A 157 -9.56 -15.64 2.39
N TYR A 158 -8.74 -14.80 1.74
CA TYR A 158 -7.29 -14.91 1.65
C TYR A 158 -6.55 -14.19 2.80
N ALA A 159 -7.26 -13.44 3.63
CA ALA A 159 -6.69 -12.87 4.84
C ALA A 159 -6.35 -13.97 5.86
N THR A 160 -5.46 -13.64 6.81
CA THR A 160 -5.16 -14.56 7.92
C THR A 160 -6.40 -14.84 8.79
N ALA A 161 -6.45 -16.01 9.42
CA ALA A 161 -7.54 -16.37 10.33
C ALA A 161 -7.77 -15.31 11.42
N ALA A 162 -6.68 -14.74 11.97
CA ALA A 162 -6.76 -13.67 12.97
C ALA A 162 -7.59 -12.45 12.51
N LEU A 163 -7.52 -12.08 11.22
CA LEU A 163 -8.34 -11.00 10.67
C LEU A 163 -9.75 -11.47 10.33
N ARG A 164 -9.91 -12.67 9.76
CA ARG A 164 -11.23 -13.19 9.38
C ARG A 164 -12.12 -13.49 10.59
N ASP A 165 -11.53 -13.84 11.73
CA ASP A 165 -12.24 -14.13 12.96
C ASP A 165 -12.46 -12.86 13.82
N ASP A 166 -11.80 -11.75 13.48
CA ASP A 166 -12.03 -10.43 14.09
C ASP A 166 -13.34 -9.84 13.58
N ARG A 167 -14.39 -9.96 14.40
CA ARG A 167 -15.73 -9.40 14.14
C ARG A 167 -15.67 -7.93 13.68
N GLY A 168 -14.87 -7.09 14.35
CA GLY A 168 -14.80 -5.67 14.04
C GLY A 168 -14.19 -5.42 12.67
N PHE A 169 -13.10 -6.14 12.36
CA PHE A 169 -12.49 -6.10 11.04
C PHE A 169 -13.41 -6.61 9.93
N VAL A 170 -14.14 -7.71 10.14
CA VAL A 170 -15.06 -8.22 9.11
C VAL A 170 -16.21 -7.23 8.85
N LEU A 171 -16.70 -6.52 9.87
CA LEU A 171 -17.68 -5.44 9.66
C LEU A 171 -17.09 -4.28 8.85
N GLU A 172 -15.82 -3.91 9.06
CA GLU A 172 -15.12 -2.94 8.21
C GLU A 172 -15.01 -3.44 6.76
N ALA A 173 -14.69 -4.72 6.56
CA ALA A 173 -14.64 -5.35 5.24
C ALA A 173 -16.01 -5.34 4.54
N ILE A 174 -17.09 -5.65 5.26
CA ILE A 174 -18.47 -5.65 4.72
C ILE A 174 -18.91 -4.26 4.28
N LYS A 175 -18.51 -3.19 4.99
CA LYS A 175 -18.75 -1.80 4.55
C LYS A 175 -18.17 -1.53 3.16
N LEU A 176 -17.00 -2.08 2.86
CA LEU A 176 -16.31 -1.88 1.59
C LEU A 176 -16.86 -2.79 0.48
N GLY A 177 -17.16 -4.05 0.81
CA GLY A 177 -17.65 -5.03 -0.14
C GLY A 177 -18.67 -5.98 0.50
N PRO A 178 -19.97 -5.93 0.14
CA PRO A 178 -20.99 -6.79 0.76
C PRO A 178 -20.75 -8.29 0.54
N GLY A 179 -19.98 -8.65 -0.50
CA GLY A 179 -19.51 -10.02 -0.73
C GLY A 179 -18.57 -10.57 0.35
N ALA A 180 -18.01 -9.72 1.22
CA ALA A 180 -17.21 -10.15 2.37
C ALA A 180 -18.02 -11.02 3.35
N LEU A 181 -19.35 -10.79 3.44
CA LEU A 181 -20.24 -11.60 4.28
C LEU A 181 -20.32 -13.06 3.80
N LEU A 182 -20.25 -13.33 2.48
CA LEU A 182 -20.31 -14.70 1.93
C LEU A 182 -19.13 -15.56 2.37
N VAL A 183 -17.97 -14.94 2.47
CA VAL A 183 -16.69 -15.60 2.76
C VAL A 183 -16.27 -15.44 4.22
N ALA A 184 -17.07 -14.78 5.04
CA ALA A 184 -16.85 -14.71 6.48
C ALA A 184 -16.91 -16.11 7.11
N PRO A 185 -16.15 -16.35 8.20
CA PRO A 185 -16.21 -17.61 8.93
C PRO A 185 -17.64 -18.01 9.27
N GLU A 186 -17.92 -19.32 9.21
CA GLU A 186 -19.25 -19.86 9.49
C GLU A 186 -19.77 -19.43 10.87
N ALA A 187 -18.90 -19.41 11.89
CA ALA A 187 -19.23 -18.95 13.23
C ALA A 187 -19.83 -17.53 13.25
N LEU A 188 -19.36 -16.62 12.38
CA LEU A 188 -19.93 -15.27 12.25
C LEU A 188 -21.20 -15.29 11.40
N ARG A 189 -21.24 -16.04 10.30
CA ARG A 189 -22.43 -16.12 9.42
C ARG A 189 -23.64 -16.74 10.12
N SER A 190 -23.43 -17.65 11.08
CA SER A 190 -24.50 -18.24 11.88
C SER A 190 -24.91 -17.38 13.10
N ASP A 191 -24.12 -16.35 13.45
CA ASP A 191 -24.50 -15.40 14.49
C ASP A 191 -25.49 -14.38 13.94
N ARG A 192 -26.75 -14.50 14.37
CA ARG A 192 -27.82 -13.57 13.97
C ARG A 192 -27.53 -12.12 14.33
N SER A 193 -26.90 -11.86 15.49
CA SER A 193 -26.51 -10.49 15.87
C SER A 193 -25.50 -9.93 14.88
N PHE A 194 -24.51 -10.74 14.49
CA PHE A 194 -23.53 -10.35 13.49
C PHE A 194 -24.16 -10.04 12.13
N VAL A 195 -25.06 -10.90 11.64
CA VAL A 195 -25.71 -10.68 10.34
C VAL A 195 -26.57 -9.42 10.35
N VAL A 196 -27.25 -9.11 11.45
CA VAL A 196 -27.99 -7.84 11.60
C VAL A 196 -27.03 -6.66 11.54
N ASP A 197 -25.94 -6.68 12.31
CA ASP A 197 -24.92 -5.63 12.28
C ASP A 197 -24.34 -5.44 10.86
N ALA A 198 -24.07 -6.54 10.16
CA ALA A 198 -23.57 -6.55 8.79
C ALA A 198 -24.52 -5.84 7.81
N VAL A 199 -25.82 -6.13 7.88
CA VAL A 199 -26.85 -5.47 7.06
C VAL A 199 -27.03 -4.01 7.46
N CYS A 200 -26.88 -3.67 8.75
CA CYS A 200 -26.93 -2.29 9.22
C CYS A 200 -25.75 -1.46 8.69
N VAL A 201 -24.53 -2.01 8.65
CA VAL A 201 -23.36 -1.30 8.13
C VAL A 201 -23.30 -1.27 6.60
N ASN A 202 -23.90 -2.25 5.93
CA ASN A 202 -24.06 -2.28 4.48
C ASN A 202 -25.37 -2.97 4.07
N PRO A 203 -26.42 -2.22 3.72
CA PRO A 203 -27.71 -2.80 3.33
C PRO A 203 -27.63 -3.77 2.14
N SER A 204 -26.66 -3.60 1.24
CA SER A 204 -26.45 -4.50 0.10
C SER A 204 -25.96 -5.89 0.52
N ALA A 205 -25.45 -6.05 1.76
CA ALA A 205 -25.09 -7.35 2.31
C ALA A 205 -26.32 -8.26 2.51
N LEU A 206 -27.54 -7.71 2.51
CA LEU A 206 -28.76 -8.53 2.58
C LEU A 206 -28.86 -9.51 1.40
N ALA A 207 -28.38 -9.11 0.21
CA ALA A 207 -28.36 -9.97 -0.98
C ALA A 207 -27.33 -11.12 -0.88
N THR A 208 -26.44 -11.05 0.11
CA THR A 208 -25.37 -12.02 0.35
C THR A 208 -25.54 -12.80 1.65
N VAL A 209 -26.67 -12.62 2.34
CA VAL A 209 -27.05 -13.47 3.46
C VAL A 209 -27.39 -14.87 2.91
N PRO A 210 -26.73 -15.93 3.41
CA PRO A 210 -27.01 -17.30 2.97
C PRO A 210 -28.40 -17.79 3.38
#